data_AF-A0A395I2H8-F1
#
_entry.id   AF-A0A395I2H8-F1
#
_cell.length_a   1.000
_cell.length_b   1.000
_cell.length_c   1.000
_cell.angle_alpha   90.00
_cell.angle_beta   90.00
_cell.angle_gamma   90.00
#
_symmetry.space_group_name_H-M   'P 1'
#
loop_
_entity.id
_entity.type
_entity.pdbx_description
1 polymer ?
#
loop_
_entity_poly.entity_id
_entity_poly.type
_entity_poly.pdbx_seq_one_letter_code
_entity_poly.pdbx_strand_id
1 'polypeptide(L)'
;MHPQSLLVWLATLTLSMPATASLPATCTSMQDVVPSHLDTFPTLFQNHICSQGCKPTMTDFKQFLSQGIITQIITAAIQQMGLQQFSSLADPIAEDATSKIEQKCMSGNTTGKNLCDDGKSLAALVDCLKTNMMPQILADVDQFSIFVTDDMCRKVKEFVQGPELWEITIPGAMDDYAATSLK
;
A
#
# COMPACT_ATOMS: atom_id res chain seq x y z
N MET A 1 73.16 -0.83 -25.45
CA MET A 1 72.51 0.33 -26.09
C MET A 1 71.21 -0.14 -26.72
N HIS A 2 70.10 0.47 -26.27
CA HIS A 2 68.73 0.45 -26.79
C HIS A 2 67.89 -0.84 -26.78
N PRO A 3 66.96 -0.95 -25.82
CA PRO A 3 65.73 -1.74 -25.90
C PRO A 3 64.60 -0.90 -26.56
N GLN A 4 63.57 -1.52 -27.15
CA GLN A 4 62.24 -0.93 -27.39
C GLN A 4 61.35 -2.02 -28.00
N SER A 5 60.47 -2.66 -27.25
CA SER A 5 59.16 -2.18 -26.79
C SER A 5 58.09 -3.06 -27.43
N LEU A 6 57.96 -4.27 -26.87
CA LEU A 6 56.68 -4.94 -26.76
C LEU A 6 55.77 -4.05 -25.90
N LEU A 7 54.58 -3.71 -26.37
CA LEU A 7 53.39 -3.56 -25.53
C LEU A 7 52.17 -3.46 -26.43
N VAL A 8 51.53 -4.62 -26.59
CA VAL A 8 50.22 -4.80 -27.19
C VAL A 8 49.17 -4.19 -26.28
N TRP A 9 48.34 -3.35 -26.91
CA TRP A 9 47.02 -2.88 -26.55
C TRP A 9 46.24 -3.76 -25.57
N LEU A 10 45.78 -3.15 -24.47
CA LEU A 10 44.58 -3.56 -23.73
C LEU A 10 43.91 -2.30 -23.16
N ALA A 11 43.13 -1.63 -24.00
CA ALA A 11 42.15 -0.66 -23.54
C ALA A 11 40.98 -1.43 -22.93
N THR A 12 41.03 -1.72 -21.63
CA THR A 12 39.86 -2.18 -20.89
C THR A 12 38.90 -1.01 -20.70
N LEU A 13 38.00 -0.80 -21.66
CA LEU A 13 36.76 -0.05 -21.43
C LEU A 13 35.90 -0.88 -20.47
N THR A 14 35.96 -0.59 -19.18
CA THR A 14 34.90 -1.01 -18.27
C THR A 14 33.66 -0.20 -18.62
N LEU A 15 32.72 -0.79 -19.36
CA LEU A 15 31.35 -0.29 -19.39
C LEU A 15 30.80 -0.42 -17.96
N SER A 16 30.92 0.64 -17.16
CA SER A 16 30.06 0.81 -16.00
C SER A 16 28.67 1.08 -16.56
N MET A 17 27.87 0.03 -16.77
CA MET A 17 26.43 0.23 -16.91
C MET A 17 25.99 0.91 -15.60
N PRO A 18 25.41 2.12 -15.65
CA PRO A 18 24.80 2.66 -14.46
C PRO A 18 23.71 1.67 -14.06
N ALA A 19 23.89 0.98 -12.94
CA ALA A 19 22.80 0.24 -12.33
C ALA A 19 21.75 1.29 -11.97
N THR A 20 20.72 1.42 -12.81
CA THR A 20 19.54 2.20 -12.48
C THR A 20 18.92 1.49 -11.28
N ALA A 21 19.03 2.13 -10.10
CA ALA A 21 18.33 1.66 -8.93
C ALA A 21 16.85 1.55 -9.30
N SER A 22 16.33 0.33 -9.18
CA SER A 22 14.94 -0.01 -9.47
C SER A 22 14.51 -0.99 -8.41
N LEU A 23 13.23 -0.99 -8.09
CA LEU A 23 12.71 -1.90 -7.08
C LEU A 23 12.95 -3.36 -7.46
N PRO A 24 13.24 -4.24 -6.49
CA PRO A 24 13.25 -5.68 -6.72
C PRO A 24 11.94 -6.15 -7.35
N ALA A 25 12.00 -7.11 -8.28
CA ALA A 25 10.81 -7.65 -8.95
C ALA A 25 9.78 -8.23 -7.97
N THR A 26 10.23 -8.70 -6.80
CA THR A 26 9.35 -9.14 -5.71
C THR A 26 8.40 -8.02 -5.27
N CYS A 27 8.87 -6.78 -5.18
CA CYS A 27 8.03 -5.64 -4.82
C CYS A 27 6.95 -5.38 -5.88
N THR A 28 7.33 -5.34 -7.16
CA THR A 28 6.39 -5.03 -8.24
C THR A 28 5.33 -6.13 -8.44
N SER A 29 5.67 -7.39 -8.17
CA SER A 29 4.72 -8.52 -8.27
C SER A 29 3.53 -8.45 -7.31
N MET A 30 3.54 -7.58 -6.29
CA MET A 30 2.41 -7.39 -5.38
C MET A 30 1.19 -6.81 -6.11
N GLN A 31 1.39 -6.06 -7.19
CA GLN A 31 0.33 -5.46 -7.98
C GLN A 31 -0.65 -6.48 -8.58
N ASP A 32 -0.20 -7.72 -8.77
CA ASP A 32 -1.00 -8.77 -9.42
C ASP A 32 -1.95 -9.46 -8.43
N VAL A 33 -1.71 -9.36 -7.13
CA VAL A 33 -2.43 -10.14 -6.11
C VAL A 33 -3.36 -9.27 -5.27
N VAL A 34 -2.91 -8.08 -4.86
CA VAL A 34 -3.69 -7.16 -4.03
C VAL A 34 -5.08 -6.85 -4.60
N PRO A 35 -5.29 -6.67 -5.93
CA PRO A 35 -6.62 -6.43 -6.47
C PRO A 35 -7.64 -7.53 -6.18
N SER A 36 -7.21 -8.79 -6.12
CA SER A 36 -8.11 -9.93 -5.85
C SER A 36 -8.58 -9.97 -4.40
N HIS A 37 -7.76 -9.51 -3.46
CA HIS A 37 -8.17 -9.39 -2.07
C HIS A 37 -9.09 -8.18 -1.85
N LEU A 38 -8.90 -7.09 -2.61
CA LEU A 38 -9.82 -5.94 -2.54
C LEU A 38 -11.25 -6.30 -2.96
N ASP A 39 -11.44 -7.35 -3.77
CA ASP A 39 -12.78 -7.86 -4.13
C ASP A 39 -13.59 -8.35 -2.91
N THR A 40 -12.93 -8.75 -1.82
CA THR A 40 -13.62 -9.19 -0.59
C THR A 40 -13.95 -8.01 0.32
N PHE A 41 -13.37 -6.83 0.11
CA PHE A 41 -13.55 -5.67 0.97
C PHE A 41 -15.01 -5.25 1.16
N PRO A 42 -15.88 -5.20 0.12
CA PRO A 42 -17.29 -4.87 0.32
C PRO A 42 -18.02 -5.86 1.23
N THR A 43 -17.66 -7.14 1.15
CA THR A 43 -18.24 -8.19 2.01
C THR A 43 -17.78 -8.02 3.46
N LEU A 44 -16.50 -7.76 3.68
CA LEU A 44 -15.96 -7.46 5.01
C LEU A 44 -16.64 -6.22 5.61
N PHE A 45 -16.77 -5.15 4.84
CA PHE A 45 -17.42 -3.91 5.26
C PHE A 45 -18.89 -4.15 5.65
N GLN A 46 -19.62 -4.92 4.84
CA GLN A 46 -21.00 -5.27 5.15
C GLN A 46 -21.11 -6.05 6.46
N ASN A 47 -20.21 -7.01 6.68
CA ASN A 47 -20.23 -7.89 7.84
C ASN A 47 -19.79 -7.22 9.13
N HIS A 48 -18.76 -6.37 9.09
CA HIS A 48 -18.15 -5.79 10.29
C HIS A 48 -18.71 -4.41 10.64
N ILE A 49 -19.20 -3.64 9.66
CA ILE A 49 -19.71 -2.28 9.88
C ILE A 49 -21.23 -2.23 9.71
N CYS A 50 -21.75 -2.59 8.53
CA CYS A 50 -23.17 -2.40 8.23
C CYS A 50 -24.08 -3.31 9.06
N SER A 51 -23.67 -4.56 9.30
CA SER A 51 -24.45 -5.52 10.10
C SER A 51 -24.64 -5.07 11.56
N GLN A 52 -23.73 -4.23 12.07
CA GLN A 52 -23.81 -3.65 13.41
C GLN A 52 -24.74 -2.44 13.49
N GLY A 53 -25.38 -2.06 12.38
CA GLY A 53 -26.32 -0.94 12.30
C GLY A 53 -25.68 0.40 12.00
N CYS A 54 -24.36 0.44 11.75
CA CYS A 54 -23.67 1.64 11.33
C CYS A 54 -24.18 2.12 9.96
N LYS A 55 -24.20 3.43 9.75
CA LYS A 55 -24.59 4.08 8.48
C LYS A 55 -23.53 5.09 8.03
N PRO A 56 -22.28 4.66 7.83
CA PRO A 56 -21.18 5.54 7.47
C PRO A 56 -21.45 6.19 6.11
N THR A 57 -21.25 7.50 6.03
CA THR A 57 -21.16 8.22 4.76
C THR A 57 -19.78 8.05 4.15
N MET A 58 -19.59 8.50 2.90
CA MET A 58 -18.26 8.58 2.30
C MET A 58 -17.30 9.46 3.13
N THR A 59 -17.81 10.50 3.79
CA THR A 59 -17.01 11.35 4.69
C THR A 59 -16.53 10.58 5.93
N ASP A 60 -17.39 9.76 6.52
CA ASP A 60 -17.01 8.96 7.69
C ASP A 60 -16.00 7.88 7.30
N PHE A 61 -16.15 7.30 6.11
CA PHE A 61 -15.21 6.34 5.56
C PHE A 61 -13.84 6.96 5.27
N LYS A 62 -13.81 8.19 4.73
CA LYS A 62 -12.59 8.98 4.57
C LYS A 62 -11.87 9.17 5.91
N GLN A 63 -12.61 9.47 6.96
CA GLN A 63 -12.07 9.63 8.30
C GLN A 63 -11.52 8.30 8.86
N PHE A 64 -12.25 7.20 8.66
CA PHE A 64 -11.81 5.86 9.01
C PHE A 64 -10.47 5.48 8.35
N LEU A 65 -10.30 5.83 7.07
CA LEU A 65 -9.04 5.61 6.36
C LEU A 65 -7.89 6.43 6.92
N SER A 66 -8.11 7.74 7.07
CA SER A 66 -7.07 8.71 7.48
C SER A 66 -6.66 8.60 8.94
N GLN A 67 -7.55 8.15 9.83
CA GLN A 67 -7.30 8.11 11.27
C GLN A 67 -7.09 6.71 11.83
N GLY A 68 -7.07 5.68 10.98
CA GLY A 68 -7.09 4.30 11.47
C GLY A 68 -6.34 3.33 10.58
N ILE A 69 -7.05 2.76 9.62
CA ILE A 69 -6.63 1.50 9.00
C ILE A 69 -5.33 1.63 8.20
N ILE A 70 -5.11 2.75 7.48
CA ILE A 70 -3.90 2.93 6.66
C ILE A 70 -2.66 3.05 7.56
N THR A 71 -2.76 3.76 8.68
CA THR A 71 -1.69 3.84 9.70
C THR A 71 -1.36 2.48 10.28
N GLN A 72 -2.37 1.65 10.61
CA GLN A 72 -2.14 0.31 11.14
C GLN A 72 -1.42 -0.58 10.12
N ILE A 73 -1.85 -0.54 8.85
CA ILE A 73 -1.24 -1.30 7.75
C ILE A 73 0.22 -0.89 7.55
N ILE A 74 0.51 0.41 7.51
CA ILE A 74 1.88 0.91 7.33
C ILE A 74 2.76 0.57 8.53
N THR A 75 2.23 0.70 9.75
CA THR A 75 2.94 0.33 10.97
C THR A 75 3.32 -1.14 10.95
N ALA A 76 2.38 -2.02 10.59
CA ALA A 76 2.63 -3.45 10.45
C ALA A 76 3.69 -3.71 9.35
N ALA A 77 3.56 -3.09 8.18
CA ALA A 77 4.56 -3.23 7.10
C ALA A 77 5.97 -2.81 7.53
N ILE A 78 6.12 -1.68 8.26
CA ILE A 78 7.39 -1.23 8.82
C ILE A 78 7.96 -2.28 9.78
N GLN A 79 7.12 -2.85 10.64
CA GLN A 79 7.54 -3.89 11.59
C GLN A 79 7.98 -5.17 10.87
N GLN A 80 7.23 -5.62 9.87
CA GLN A 80 7.53 -6.80 9.05
C GLN A 80 8.87 -6.62 8.32
N MET A 81 9.18 -5.41 7.83
CA MET A 81 10.48 -5.12 7.21
C MET A 81 11.66 -5.10 8.20
N GLY A 82 11.43 -5.22 9.51
CA GLY A 82 12.48 -5.11 10.51
C GLY A 82 12.93 -3.67 10.78
N LEU A 83 12.07 -2.70 10.48
CA LEU A 83 12.37 -1.26 10.49
C LEU A 83 11.69 -0.55 11.68
N GLN A 84 11.57 -1.22 12.84
CA GLN A 84 10.79 -0.69 13.97
C GLN A 84 11.29 0.67 14.48
N GLN A 85 12.58 0.98 14.31
CA GLN A 85 13.16 2.29 14.63
C GLN A 85 12.58 3.45 13.79
N PHE A 86 11.87 3.13 12.71
CA PHE A 86 11.21 4.08 11.82
C PHE A 86 9.69 4.11 11.99
N SER A 87 9.13 3.52 13.05
CA SER A 87 7.68 3.50 13.29
C SER A 87 7.05 4.90 13.38
N SER A 88 7.82 5.93 13.77
CA SER A 88 7.37 7.33 13.78
C SER A 88 7.08 7.89 12.38
N LEU A 89 7.51 7.21 11.32
CA LEU A 89 7.18 7.56 9.94
C LEU A 89 5.83 6.97 9.50
N ALA A 90 5.20 6.09 10.28
CA ALA A 90 3.95 5.46 9.89
C ALA A 90 2.84 6.49 9.66
N ASP A 91 2.63 7.41 10.60
CA ASP A 91 1.61 8.46 10.51
C ASP A 91 1.78 9.37 9.28
N PRO A 92 2.95 9.99 9.02
CA PRO A 92 3.10 10.85 7.84
C PRO A 92 3.00 10.09 6.51
N ILE A 93 3.47 8.83 6.45
CA ILE A 93 3.29 7.99 5.25
C ILE A 93 1.80 7.66 5.07
N ALA A 94 1.08 7.37 6.16
CA ALA A 94 -0.34 7.08 6.13
C ALA A 94 -1.16 8.30 5.69
N GLU A 95 -0.82 9.49 6.17
CA GLU A 95 -1.46 10.74 5.76
C GLU A 95 -1.26 11.00 4.25
N ASP A 96 -0.04 10.86 3.74
CA ASP A 96 0.26 11.02 2.32
C ASP A 96 -0.47 9.98 1.46
N ALA A 97 -0.42 8.70 1.85
CA ALA A 97 -1.12 7.62 1.17
C ALA A 97 -2.64 7.85 1.16
N THR A 98 -3.21 8.27 2.29
CA THR A 98 -4.64 8.58 2.39
C THR A 98 -5.01 9.75 1.49
N SER A 99 -4.27 10.85 1.53
CA SER A 99 -4.50 12.01 0.66
C SER A 99 -4.47 11.64 -0.82
N LYS A 100 -3.54 10.80 -1.25
CA LYS A 100 -3.46 10.31 -2.64
C LYS A 100 -4.64 9.42 -3.00
N ILE A 101 -5.03 8.50 -2.12
CA ILE A 101 -6.22 7.65 -2.31
C ILE A 101 -7.48 8.52 -2.43
N GLU A 102 -7.64 9.51 -1.55
CA GLU A 102 -8.76 10.45 -1.57
C GLU A 102 -8.83 11.21 -2.90
N GLN A 103 -7.72 11.83 -3.30
CA GLN A 103 -7.63 12.58 -4.54
C GLN A 103 -7.91 11.72 -5.77
N LYS A 104 -7.46 10.46 -5.78
CA LYS A 104 -7.61 9.58 -6.92
C LYS A 104 -8.98 8.91 -6.99
N CYS A 105 -9.51 8.49 -5.85
CA CYS A 105 -10.63 7.55 -5.79
C CYS A 105 -11.89 8.06 -5.09
N MET A 106 -11.81 9.19 -4.39
CA MET A 106 -12.94 9.75 -3.63
C MET A 106 -13.36 11.14 -4.11
N SER A 107 -12.53 11.78 -4.93
CA SER A 107 -12.84 13.05 -5.60
C SER A 107 -14.14 12.96 -6.41
N GLY A 108 -15.19 13.66 -5.96
CA GLY A 108 -16.46 13.79 -6.69
C GLY A 108 -17.61 12.89 -6.23
N ASN A 109 -17.39 11.95 -5.30
CA ASN A 109 -18.45 11.12 -4.71
C ASN A 109 -18.96 11.71 -3.39
N THR A 110 -19.78 12.76 -3.47
CA THR A 110 -20.32 13.46 -2.29
C THR A 110 -21.84 13.55 -2.29
N THR A 111 -22.55 12.46 -2.56
CA THR A 111 -23.97 12.42 -2.20
C THR A 111 -24.11 11.62 -0.92
N GLY A 112 -24.67 12.25 0.13
CA GLY A 112 -24.79 11.78 1.51
C GLY A 112 -25.67 10.54 1.72
N LYS A 113 -25.57 9.57 0.82
CA LYS A 113 -26.00 8.20 1.05
C LYS A 113 -24.97 7.53 1.94
N ASN A 114 -25.46 6.72 2.87
CA ASN A 114 -24.58 5.85 3.62
C ASN A 114 -24.10 4.70 2.71
N LEU A 115 -22.91 4.19 2.98
CA LEU A 115 -22.26 3.13 2.22
C LEU A 115 -22.91 1.76 2.41
N CYS A 116 -23.88 1.64 3.30
CA CYS A 116 -24.60 0.40 3.61
C CYS A 116 -25.91 0.24 2.84
N ASP A 117 -26.52 1.33 2.35
CA ASP A 117 -27.81 1.33 1.65
C ASP A 117 -27.67 0.94 0.18
N ASP A 118 -26.58 1.34 -0.48
CA ASP A 118 -26.19 0.82 -1.78
C ASP A 118 -24.68 0.51 -1.81
N GLY A 119 -24.34 -0.76 -2.02
CA GLY A 119 -22.94 -1.18 -2.14
C GLY A 119 -22.23 -0.60 -3.37
N LYS A 120 -22.91 0.26 -4.17
CA LYS A 120 -22.36 0.82 -5.41
C LYS A 120 -21.29 1.86 -5.13
N SER A 121 -21.49 2.74 -4.17
CA SER A 121 -20.45 3.72 -3.79
C SER A 121 -19.20 3.03 -3.24
N LEU A 122 -19.38 1.98 -2.43
CA LEU A 122 -18.29 1.18 -1.91
C LEU A 122 -17.60 0.35 -3.00
N ALA A 123 -18.36 -0.26 -3.90
CA ALA A 123 -17.81 -1.00 -5.05
C ALA A 123 -17.02 -0.09 -6.00
N ALA A 124 -17.54 1.10 -6.32
CA ALA A 124 -16.85 2.06 -7.18
C ALA A 124 -15.51 2.53 -6.57
N LEU A 125 -15.49 2.70 -5.24
CA LEU A 125 -14.25 2.97 -4.52
C LEU A 125 -13.26 1.79 -4.63
N VAL A 126 -13.73 0.57 -4.38
CA VAL A 126 -12.90 -0.65 -4.48
C VAL A 126 -12.33 -0.81 -5.89
N ASP A 127 -13.13 -0.61 -6.93
CA ASP A 127 -12.70 -0.66 -8.32
C ASP A 127 -11.61 0.38 -8.63
N CYS A 128 -11.74 1.58 -8.06
CA CYS A 128 -10.70 2.59 -8.19
C CYS A 128 -9.40 2.17 -7.49
N LEU A 129 -9.49 1.65 -6.26
CA LEU A 129 -8.33 1.18 -5.49
C LEU A 129 -7.59 0.05 -6.21
N LYS A 130 -8.33 -0.93 -6.76
CA LYS A 130 -7.77 -2.05 -7.55
C LYS A 130 -6.88 -1.57 -8.69
N THR A 131 -7.27 -0.48 -9.33
CA THR A 131 -6.56 0.06 -10.50
C THR A 131 -5.40 0.98 -10.13
N ASN A 132 -5.53 1.74 -9.03
CA ASN A 132 -4.65 2.88 -8.78
C ASN A 132 -3.74 2.73 -7.55
N MET A 133 -4.10 1.90 -6.57
CA MET A 133 -3.41 1.85 -5.28
C MET A 133 -1.98 1.32 -5.40
N MET A 134 -1.80 0.14 -5.99
CA MET A 134 -0.47 -0.49 -6.10
C MET A 134 0.49 0.29 -7.01
N PRO A 135 0.09 0.77 -8.20
CA PRO A 135 0.96 1.63 -9.01
C PRO A 135 1.44 2.87 -8.26
N GLN A 136 0.57 3.50 -7.46
CA GLN A 136 0.92 4.65 -6.65
C GLN A 136 1.93 4.29 -5.54
N ILE A 137 1.66 3.22 -4.79
CA ILE A 137 2.57 2.73 -3.74
C ILE A 137 3.95 2.40 -4.33
N LEU A 138 4.00 1.71 -5.47
CA LEU A 138 5.25 1.36 -6.12
C LEU A 138 6.03 2.61 -6.58
N ALA A 139 5.35 3.61 -7.13
CA ALA A 139 5.99 4.88 -7.48
C ALA A 139 6.57 5.60 -6.24
N ASP A 140 5.84 5.58 -5.12
CA ASP A 140 6.29 6.20 -3.86
C ASP A 140 7.44 5.43 -3.20
N VAL A 141 7.53 4.12 -3.38
CA VAL A 141 8.63 3.31 -2.83
C VAL A 141 9.86 3.33 -3.74
N ASP A 142 9.69 3.53 -5.05
CA ASP A 142 10.79 3.53 -6.04
C ASP A 142 11.82 4.65 -5.78
N GLN A 143 11.39 5.78 -5.22
CA GLN A 143 12.30 6.85 -4.78
C GLN A 143 13.32 6.38 -3.71
N PHE A 144 13.02 5.27 -3.02
CA PHE A 144 13.86 4.64 -2.01
C PHE A 144 14.49 3.32 -2.51
N SER A 145 14.42 3.03 -3.81
CA SER A 145 14.84 1.74 -4.39
C SER A 145 16.26 1.31 -4.02
N ILE A 146 17.20 2.25 -3.79
CA ILE A 146 18.57 1.95 -3.33
C ILE A 146 18.64 1.33 -1.92
N PHE A 147 17.62 1.53 -1.09
CA PHE A 147 17.54 1.03 0.27
C PHE A 147 16.60 -0.18 0.39
N VAL A 148 15.73 -0.39 -0.60
CA VAL A 148 14.75 -1.46 -0.59
C VAL A 148 15.40 -2.76 -1.04
N THR A 149 15.39 -3.75 -0.15
CA THR A 149 15.95 -5.09 -0.42
C THR A 149 14.86 -6.05 -0.87
N ASP A 150 15.25 -7.12 -1.57
CA ASP A 150 14.33 -8.20 -1.94
C ASP A 150 13.69 -8.88 -0.71
N ASP A 151 14.44 -9.00 0.39
CA ASP A 151 13.91 -9.55 1.65
C ASP A 151 12.80 -8.68 2.24
N MET A 152 12.98 -7.36 2.22
CA MET A 152 11.91 -6.42 2.63
C MET A 152 10.68 -6.58 1.75
N CYS A 153 10.85 -6.61 0.42
CA CYS A 153 9.75 -6.83 -0.51
C CYS A 153 9.02 -8.15 -0.25
N ARG A 154 9.75 -9.24 0.03
CA ARG A 154 9.16 -10.55 0.31
C ARG A 154 8.32 -10.53 1.58
N LYS A 155 8.83 -9.96 2.68
CA LYS A 155 8.08 -9.87 3.94
C LYS A 155 6.83 -9.01 3.83
N VAL A 156 6.94 -7.86 3.15
CA VAL A 156 5.76 -7.02 2.88
C VAL A 156 4.77 -7.78 1.99
N LYS A 157 5.24 -8.48 0.95
CA LYS A 157 4.40 -9.32 0.09
C LYS A 157 3.65 -10.39 0.88
N GLU A 158 4.34 -11.11 1.76
CA GLU A 158 3.73 -12.11 2.64
C GLU A 158 2.64 -11.49 3.53
N PHE A 159 2.90 -10.31 4.10
CA PHE A 159 1.92 -9.59 4.90
C PHE A 159 0.72 -9.12 4.06
N VAL A 160 0.93 -8.46 2.92
CA VAL A 160 -0.17 -7.91 2.11
C VAL A 160 -0.98 -8.96 1.35
N GLN A 161 -0.47 -10.19 1.22
CA GLN A 161 -1.20 -11.33 0.64
C GLN A 161 -1.76 -12.27 1.72
N GLY A 162 -1.24 -12.15 2.94
CA GLY A 162 -1.52 -13.07 4.03
C GLY A 162 -2.81 -12.78 4.79
N PRO A 163 -3.28 -13.76 5.57
CA PRO A 163 -4.48 -13.61 6.39
C PRO A 163 -4.32 -12.55 7.50
N GLU A 164 -3.08 -12.22 7.90
CA GLU A 164 -2.82 -11.19 8.91
C GLU A 164 -3.42 -9.83 8.52
N LEU A 165 -3.31 -9.44 7.24
CA LEU A 165 -3.93 -8.20 6.77
C LEU A 165 -5.44 -8.36 6.59
N TRP A 166 -5.87 -9.37 5.84
CA TRP A 166 -7.24 -9.46 5.32
C TRP A 166 -8.26 -10.09 6.27
N GLU A 167 -7.81 -10.92 7.20
CA GLU A 167 -8.68 -11.64 8.14
C GLU A 167 -8.54 -11.12 9.58
N ILE A 168 -7.47 -10.38 9.90
CA ILE A 168 -7.21 -9.87 11.25
C ILE A 168 -7.19 -8.34 11.27
N THR A 169 -6.24 -7.71 10.57
CA THR A 169 -6.00 -6.26 10.68
C THR A 169 -7.17 -5.45 10.13
N ILE A 170 -7.60 -5.73 8.89
CA ILE A 170 -8.70 -5.00 8.27
C ILE A 170 -10.02 -5.22 9.02
N PRO A 171 -10.45 -6.47 9.32
CA PRO A 171 -11.66 -6.71 10.11
C PRO A 171 -11.62 -6.09 11.51
N GLY A 172 -10.48 -6.19 12.21
CA GLY A 172 -10.32 -5.59 13.54
C GLY A 172 -10.49 -4.07 13.53
N ALA A 173 -9.89 -3.39 12.55
CA ALA A 173 -10.08 -1.94 12.39
C ALA A 173 -11.54 -1.58 12.07
N MET A 174 -12.25 -2.40 11.29
CA MET A 174 -13.67 -2.22 11.00
C MET A 174 -14.55 -2.40 12.26
N ASP A 175 -14.24 -3.39 13.09
CA ASP A 175 -14.94 -3.63 14.36
C ASP A 175 -14.72 -2.46 15.35
N ASP A 176 -13.50 -1.94 15.45
CA ASP A 176 -13.18 -0.77 16.27
C ASP A 176 -13.94 0.48 15.81
N TYR A 177 -14.03 0.67 14.48
CA TYR A 177 -14.82 1.75 13.89
C TYR A 177 -16.31 1.59 14.22
N ALA A 178 -16.88 0.39 14.10
CA ALA A 178 -18.28 0.13 14.41
C ALA A 178 -18.58 0.40 15.90
N ALA A 179 -17.70 -0.05 16.80
CA ALA A 179 -17.84 0.14 18.24
C ALA A 179 -17.78 1.61 18.70
N THR A 180 -17.08 2.47 17.95
CA THR A 180 -16.95 3.90 18.25
C THR A 180 -18.02 4.74 17.57
N SER A 181 -18.50 4.34 16.38
CA SER A 181 -19.51 5.07 15.59
C SER A 181 -20.95 4.85 16.07
N LEU A 182 -21.21 3.83 16.90
CA LEU A 182 -22.50 3.56 17.52
C LEU A 182 -22.73 4.31 18.85
N LYS A 183 -21.74 5.08 19.31
CA LYS A 183 -21.82 5.90 20.53
C LYS A 183 -22.23 7.33 20.19
#